data_AF-A0A1A8I1Q8-F1
#
_entry.id   AF-A0A1A8I1Q8-F1
#
_cell.length_a   1.000
_cell.length_b   1.000
_cell.length_c   1.000
_cell.angle_alpha   90.00
_cell.angle_beta   90.00
_cell.angle_gamma   90.00
#
_symmetry.space_group_name_H-M   'P 1'
#
loop_
_entity.id
_entity.type
_entity.pdbx_description
1 polymer ?
#
loop_
_entity_poly.entity_id
_entity_poly.type
_entity_poly.pdbx_seq_one_letter_code
_entity_poly.pdbx_strand_id
1 'polypeptide(L)'
;MAVPSLGCFAHTLQLVVHEGLMLQRSVSDELANSRKIVAHFKHSQLAQSRLEDLQREMQGSGTTSTPARLVQDVQTRWNSSFYMVKRLLTEKRALCAYAADYNLPATSSANEWGLLEKTVTVLEPFEELTRKISSATSTAADVVPTVAVLKRLLADENSTDSGIKTMKSTLLQAVNRRFSSIESESVYAVATLLDARYKDRFFTGGEAARMAKNLLKQEMERALAKASADKAGSRKPEPEPAEKVAHVDASSPPTTSKSSFSSLYDKILEEHDEPAQGTQAAVIQMQMYLKEPTMGELDSPFQYWADNHARFPLLAAVAVKFLSAPSTSVESGSLFSTASNIVDEKRNHLTAERAQMLNAYIPQKEPVIV
;
A
#
# COMPACT_ATOMS: atom_id res chain seq x y z
N MET A 1 8.37 22.82 -8.46
CA MET A 1 8.34 22.30 -7.07
C MET A 1 8.80 20.86 -7.13
N ALA A 2 9.94 20.53 -6.53
CA ALA A 2 10.33 19.13 -6.35
C ALA A 2 9.31 18.51 -5.39
N VAL A 3 8.60 17.46 -5.82
CA VAL A 3 7.75 16.68 -4.92
C VAL A 3 8.70 16.05 -3.89
N PRO A 4 8.51 16.29 -2.58
CA PRO A 4 9.32 15.61 -1.57
C PRO A 4 9.22 14.10 -1.79
N SER A 5 10.35 13.43 -1.95
CA SER A 5 10.38 11.97 -2.12
C SER A 5 9.94 11.33 -0.81
N LEU A 6 8.69 10.87 -0.74
CA LEU A 6 8.24 10.00 0.33
C LEU A 6 8.97 8.66 0.20
N GLY A 7 9.65 8.23 1.26
CA GLY A 7 10.30 6.91 1.27
C GLY A 7 9.27 5.80 1.10
N CYS A 8 9.65 4.71 0.43
CA CYS A 8 8.77 3.56 0.22
C CYS A 8 8.36 2.93 1.56
N PHE A 9 7.05 2.77 1.77
CA PHE A 9 6.51 2.17 3.00
C PHE A 9 7.04 0.75 3.22
N ALA A 10 6.98 -0.11 2.19
CA ALA A 10 7.46 -1.49 2.27
C ALA A 10 8.96 -1.56 2.61
N HIS A 11 9.77 -0.66 2.04
CA HIS A 11 11.19 -0.57 2.37
C HIS A 11 11.40 -0.16 3.84
N THR A 12 10.63 0.81 4.33
CA THR A 12 10.70 1.24 5.73
C THR A 12 10.28 0.12 6.68
N LEU A 13 9.24 -0.64 6.34
CA LEU A 13 8.77 -1.79 7.10
C LEU A 13 9.82 -2.92 7.12
N GLN A 14 10.49 -3.15 5.99
CA GLN A 14 11.61 -4.07 5.89
C GLN A 14 12.75 -3.68 6.87
N LEU A 15 13.06 -2.39 6.99
CA LEU A 15 14.08 -1.92 7.95
C LEU A 15 13.63 -2.12 9.41
N VAL A 16 12.34 -1.96 9.71
CA VAL A 16 11.78 -2.27 11.04
C VAL A 16 12.01 -3.73 11.39
N VAL A 17 11.64 -4.65 10.49
CA VAL A 17 11.72 -6.08 10.79
C VAL A 17 13.17 -6.54 10.92
N HIS A 18 14.07 -6.05 10.06
CA HIS A 18 15.50 -6.33 10.18
C HIS A 18 16.08 -5.89 11.51
N GLU A 19 15.73 -4.70 11.97
CA GLU A 19 16.17 -4.19 13.27
C GLU A 19 15.68 -5.11 14.40
N GLY A 20 14.41 -5.53 14.38
CA GLY A 20 13.86 -6.48 15.34
C GLY A 20 14.59 -7.83 15.36
N LEU A 21 14.77 -8.43 14.17
CA LEU A 21 15.41 -9.75 14.03
C LEU A 21 16.89 -9.76 14.45
N MET A 22 17.62 -8.68 14.17
CA MET A 22 19.07 -8.63 14.42
C MET A 22 19.42 -8.25 15.86
N LEU A 23 18.56 -7.49 16.56
CA LEU A 23 18.89 -7.02 17.93
C LEU A 23 18.80 -8.13 18.98
N GLN A 24 17.97 -9.15 18.77
CA GLN A 24 17.88 -10.27 19.71
C GLN A 24 18.79 -11.42 19.29
N ARG A 25 19.93 -11.56 19.99
CA ARG A 25 20.99 -12.54 19.64
C ARG A 25 20.46 -13.97 19.48
N SER A 26 19.63 -14.45 20.40
CA SER A 26 19.07 -15.80 20.32
C SER A 26 18.27 -16.06 19.05
N VAL A 27 17.55 -15.05 18.53
CA VAL A 27 16.80 -15.15 17.27
C VAL A 27 17.77 -15.12 16.09
N SER A 28 18.74 -14.19 16.09
CA SER A 28 19.72 -14.05 15.01
C SER A 28 20.60 -15.30 14.86
N ASP A 29 21.06 -15.87 15.97
CA ASP A 29 21.86 -17.10 16.00
C ASP A 29 21.06 -18.29 15.46
N GLU A 30 19.79 -18.40 15.85
CA GLU A 30 18.94 -19.49 15.39
C GLU A 30 18.52 -19.34 13.92
N LEU A 31 18.38 -18.12 13.41
CA LEU A 31 18.26 -17.86 11.98
C LEU A 31 19.53 -18.28 11.23
N ALA A 32 20.72 -18.11 11.81
CA ALA A 32 21.96 -18.57 11.22
C ALA A 32 22.05 -20.10 11.18
N ASN A 33 21.60 -20.78 12.22
CA ASN A 33 21.48 -22.25 12.24
C ASN A 33 20.48 -22.74 11.19
N SER A 34 19.31 -22.10 11.12
CA SER A 34 18.28 -22.36 10.10
C SER A 34 18.85 -22.27 8.68
N ARG A 35 19.66 -21.24 8.39
CA ARG A 35 20.35 -21.10 7.09
C ARG A 35 21.30 -22.25 6.80
N LYS A 36 22.08 -22.73 7.79
CA LYS A 36 22.99 -23.87 7.61
C LYS A 36 22.23 -25.15 7.27
N ILE A 37 21.12 -25.40 7.96
CA ILE A 37 20.23 -26.54 7.70
C ILE A 37 19.72 -26.47 6.26
N VAL A 38 19.15 -25.35 5.84
CA VAL A 38 18.64 -25.20 4.47
C VAL A 38 19.73 -25.34 3.41
N ALA A 39 20.91 -24.75 3.65
CA ALA A 39 22.03 -24.84 2.71
C ALA A 39 22.46 -26.29 2.45
N HIS A 40 22.48 -27.14 3.49
CA HIS A 40 22.79 -28.57 3.35
C HIS A 40 21.92 -29.27 2.30
N PHE A 41 20.60 -29.06 2.37
CA PHE A 41 19.65 -29.66 1.44
C PHE A 41 19.67 -29.01 0.05
N LYS A 42 19.99 -27.71 -0.04
CA LYS A 42 20.14 -27.01 -1.32
C LYS A 42 21.38 -27.46 -2.10
N HIS A 43 22.48 -27.76 -1.41
CA HIS A 43 23.74 -28.16 -2.03
C HIS A 43 23.87 -29.67 -2.28
N SER A 44 23.11 -30.51 -1.58
CA SER A 44 23.17 -31.97 -1.72
C SER A 44 21.86 -32.54 -2.24
N GLN A 45 21.86 -32.94 -3.52
CA GLN A 45 20.73 -33.63 -4.15
C GLN A 45 20.39 -34.95 -3.45
N LEU A 46 21.40 -35.66 -2.95
CA LEU A 46 21.20 -36.89 -2.17
C LEU A 46 20.50 -36.60 -0.84
N ALA A 47 20.91 -35.55 -0.11
CA ALA A 47 20.24 -35.16 1.13
C ALA A 47 18.79 -34.72 0.86
N GLN A 48 18.57 -33.96 -0.21
CA GLN A 48 17.23 -33.56 -0.63
C GLN A 48 16.35 -34.76 -0.95
N SER A 49 16.84 -35.72 -1.73
CA SER A 49 16.08 -36.95 -2.06
C SER A 49 15.68 -37.71 -0.79
N ARG A 50 16.61 -37.88 0.16
CA ARG A 50 16.34 -38.56 1.44
C ARG A 50 15.31 -37.82 2.28
N LEU A 51 15.35 -36.49 2.32
CA LEU A 51 14.31 -35.70 2.99
C LEU A 51 12.95 -35.90 2.31
N GLU A 52 12.91 -35.94 0.98
CA GLU A 52 11.69 -36.19 0.20
C GLU A 52 11.13 -37.61 0.42
N ASP A 53 11.99 -38.62 0.65
CA ASP A 53 11.59 -39.97 1.04
C ASP A 53 10.92 -39.96 2.42
N LEU A 54 11.57 -39.35 3.43
CA LEU A 54 11.02 -39.22 4.78
C LEU A 54 9.70 -38.45 4.81
N GLN A 55 9.58 -37.39 4.01
CA GLN A 55 8.33 -36.64 3.87
C GLN A 55 7.20 -37.52 3.32
N ARG A 56 7.48 -38.39 2.34
CA ARG A 56 6.48 -39.32 1.77
C ARG A 56 6.04 -40.38 2.78
N GLU A 57 6.99 -40.93 3.53
CA GLU A 57 6.68 -41.91 4.58
C GLU A 57 5.74 -41.33 5.64
N MET A 58 5.95 -40.06 6.03
CA MET A 58 5.12 -39.38 7.04
C MET A 58 3.72 -38.98 6.55
N GLN A 59 3.52 -38.80 5.23
CA GLN A 59 2.24 -38.38 4.65
C GLN A 59 1.23 -39.53 4.45
N GLY A 60 1.66 -40.78 4.65
CA GLY A 60 0.83 -41.98 4.52
C GLY A 60 0.44 -42.31 3.08
N SER A 61 -0.02 -43.55 2.85
CA SER A 61 -0.30 -44.11 1.51
C SER A 61 -1.54 -43.55 0.79
N GLY A 62 -2.15 -42.48 1.29
CA GLY A 62 -3.40 -41.90 0.76
C GLY A 62 -3.31 -40.45 0.27
N THR A 63 -2.16 -39.78 0.43
CA THR A 63 -2.01 -38.34 0.13
C THR A 63 -1.08 -38.13 -1.06
N THR A 64 -1.60 -37.62 -2.18
CA THR A 64 -0.82 -37.26 -3.39
C THR A 64 -0.14 -35.89 -3.27
N SER A 65 0.37 -35.53 -2.09
CA SER A 65 1.08 -34.25 -1.92
C SER A 65 2.53 -34.40 -2.34
N THR A 66 3.03 -33.48 -3.16
CA THR A 66 4.43 -33.46 -3.56
C THR A 66 5.31 -33.07 -2.36
N PRO A 67 6.43 -33.78 -2.11
CA PRO A 67 7.41 -33.41 -1.08
C PRO A 67 7.83 -31.95 -1.18
N ALA A 68 7.77 -31.23 -0.06
CA ALA A 68 8.04 -29.81 -0.04
C ALA A 68 9.53 -29.54 0.09
N ARG A 69 10.06 -28.70 -0.80
CA ARG A 69 11.45 -28.23 -0.72
C ARG A 69 11.60 -27.14 0.32
N LEU A 70 12.77 -27.12 0.98
CA LEU A 70 13.11 -26.04 1.90
C LEU A 70 13.26 -24.70 1.16
N VAL A 71 12.89 -23.61 1.84
CA VAL A 71 12.92 -22.25 1.31
C VAL A 71 14.24 -21.59 1.69
N GLN A 72 14.93 -21.00 0.72
CA GLN A 72 16.20 -20.32 0.93
C GLN A 72 15.97 -18.89 1.46
N ASP A 73 16.72 -18.53 2.50
CA ASP A 73 16.79 -17.17 3.02
C ASP A 73 17.67 -16.28 2.13
N VAL A 74 17.15 -15.10 1.85
CA VAL A 74 17.84 -13.99 1.20
C VAL A 74 17.96 -12.91 2.27
N GLN A 75 19.11 -12.83 2.93
CA GLN A 75 19.31 -11.97 4.10
C GLN A 75 18.93 -10.50 3.89
N THR A 76 18.92 -10.02 2.65
CA THR A 76 18.50 -8.65 2.32
C THR A 76 16.98 -8.47 2.27
N ARG A 77 16.15 -9.51 2.54
CA ARG A 77 14.68 -9.52 2.48
C ARG A 77 14.08 -10.31 3.64
N TRP A 78 13.46 -9.62 4.58
CA TRP A 78 12.99 -10.26 5.82
C TRP A 78 11.92 -11.33 5.55
N ASN A 79 11.08 -11.16 4.52
CA ASN A 79 10.05 -12.11 4.11
C ASN A 79 10.64 -13.48 3.77
N SER A 80 11.84 -13.52 3.16
CA SER A 80 12.51 -14.78 2.86
C SER A 80 12.94 -15.53 4.12
N SER A 81 13.38 -14.81 5.17
CA SER A 81 13.69 -15.39 6.47
C SER A 81 12.43 -15.94 7.14
N PHE A 82 11.31 -15.20 7.06
CA PHE A 82 10.01 -15.64 7.56
C PHE A 82 9.56 -16.95 6.88
N TYR A 83 9.56 -17.02 5.54
CA TYR A 83 9.15 -18.22 4.82
C TYR A 83 10.11 -19.39 5.00
N MET A 84 11.42 -19.13 5.16
CA MET A 84 12.40 -20.16 5.53
C MET A 84 12.00 -20.81 6.85
N VAL A 85 11.80 -20.01 7.90
CA VAL A 85 11.47 -20.52 9.22
C VAL A 85 10.10 -21.21 9.21
N LYS A 86 9.08 -20.61 8.59
CA LYS A 86 7.74 -21.21 8.47
C LYS A 86 7.80 -22.58 7.77
N ARG A 87 8.64 -22.74 6.74
CA ARG A 87 8.88 -24.04 6.10
C ARG A 87 9.61 -25.01 7.03
N LEU A 88 10.66 -24.59 7.72
CA LEU A 88 11.39 -25.46 8.67
C LEU A 88 10.46 -25.98 9.78
N LEU A 89 9.58 -25.13 10.31
CA LEU A 89 8.57 -25.52 11.29
C LEU A 89 7.59 -26.55 10.75
N THR A 90 7.15 -26.37 9.49
CA THR A 90 6.27 -27.33 8.80
C THR A 90 6.94 -28.69 8.63
N GLU A 91 8.22 -28.69 8.27
CA GLU A 91 9.01 -29.91 8.02
C GLU A 91 9.75 -30.43 9.28
N LYS A 92 9.47 -29.88 10.46
CA LYS A 92 10.19 -30.17 11.72
C LYS A 92 10.32 -31.66 11.99
N ARG A 93 9.24 -32.43 11.79
CA ARG A 93 9.24 -33.89 11.98
C ARG A 93 10.18 -34.61 11.02
N ALA A 94 10.12 -34.29 9.72
CA ALA A 94 10.98 -34.89 8.71
C ALA A 94 12.45 -34.53 8.93
N LEU A 95 12.73 -33.29 9.34
CA LEU A 95 14.08 -32.85 9.70
C LEU A 95 14.62 -33.57 10.93
N CYS A 96 13.80 -33.78 11.97
CA CYS A 96 14.20 -34.56 13.14
C CYS A 96 14.48 -36.03 12.80
N ALA A 97 13.66 -36.65 11.94
CA ALA A 97 13.91 -38.02 11.47
C ALA A 97 15.21 -38.09 10.65
N TYR A 98 15.41 -37.15 9.73
CA TYR A 98 16.65 -37.05 8.96
C TYR A 98 17.88 -36.92 9.87
N ALA A 99 17.79 -36.10 10.91
CA ALA A 99 18.88 -35.87 11.87
C ALA A 99 19.22 -37.10 12.72
N ALA A 100 18.29 -38.07 12.84
CA ALA A 100 18.55 -39.32 13.56
C ALA A 100 19.46 -40.27 12.77
N ASP A 101 19.31 -40.29 11.44
CA ASP A 101 20.03 -41.22 10.55
C ASP A 101 21.21 -40.56 9.84
N TYR A 102 21.24 -39.23 9.75
CA TYR A 102 22.22 -38.48 8.98
C TYR A 102 22.73 -37.25 9.72
N ASN A 103 23.99 -36.89 9.44
CA ASN A 103 24.60 -35.69 10.00
C ASN A 103 24.01 -34.42 9.36
N LEU A 104 23.50 -33.52 10.21
CA LEU A 104 23.18 -32.14 9.85
C LEU A 104 24.29 -31.19 10.30
N PRO A 105 24.54 -30.09 9.57
CA PRO A 105 25.55 -29.09 9.97
C PRO A 105 25.13 -28.27 11.19
N ALA A 106 23.85 -28.30 11.57
CA ALA A 106 23.30 -27.68 12.76
C ALA A 106 22.02 -28.42 13.16
N THR A 107 21.70 -28.39 14.45
CA THR A 107 20.47 -28.96 15.02
C THR A 107 19.87 -27.98 16.01
N SER A 108 18.55 -27.85 16.00
CA SER A 108 17.82 -26.99 16.93
C SER A 108 17.23 -27.83 18.06
N SER A 109 17.46 -27.40 19.29
CA SER A 109 16.84 -27.92 20.52
C SER A 109 15.34 -27.59 20.58
N ALA A 110 14.63 -28.23 21.51
CA ALA A 110 13.21 -27.95 21.73
C ALA A 110 12.93 -26.46 22.03
N ASN A 111 13.83 -25.80 22.76
CA ASN A 111 13.72 -24.38 23.08
C ASN A 111 13.95 -23.48 21.85
N GLU A 112 14.92 -23.83 21.00
CA GLU A 112 15.20 -23.09 19.75
C GLU A 112 14.07 -23.24 18.75
N TRP A 113 13.47 -24.44 18.62
CA TRP A 113 12.25 -24.61 17.85
C TRP A 113 11.09 -23.75 18.38
N GLY A 114 10.89 -23.72 19.71
CA GLY A 114 9.89 -22.86 20.33
C GLY A 114 10.16 -21.37 20.13
N LEU A 115 11.44 -20.97 20.04
CA LEU A 115 11.84 -19.60 19.71
C LEU A 115 11.47 -19.24 18.26
N LEU A 116 11.71 -20.14 17.31
CA LEU A 116 11.33 -19.97 15.91
C LEU A 116 9.81 -19.88 15.73
N GLU A 117 9.04 -20.72 16.43
CA GLU A 117 7.57 -20.69 16.42
C GLU A 117 7.07 -19.30 16.85
N LYS A 118 7.56 -18.80 18.00
CA LYS A 118 7.22 -17.45 18.49
C LYS A 118 7.65 -16.33 17.55
N THR A 119 8.81 -16.48 16.92
CA THR A 119 9.33 -15.50 15.95
C THR A 119 8.39 -15.40 14.75
N VAL A 120 7.96 -16.53 14.19
CA VAL A 120 6.96 -16.56 13.10
C VAL A 120 5.64 -15.94 13.54
N THR A 121 5.13 -16.28 14.72
CA THR A 121 3.88 -15.70 15.24
C THR A 121 3.93 -14.16 15.29
N VAL A 122 5.04 -13.57 15.73
CA VAL A 122 5.17 -12.10 15.80
C VAL A 122 5.33 -11.46 14.42
N LEU A 123 5.95 -12.16 13.47
CA LEU A 123 6.18 -11.63 12.12
C LEU A 123 5.01 -11.86 11.17
N GLU A 124 4.08 -12.78 11.47
CA GLU A 124 2.95 -13.10 10.60
C GLU A 124 2.06 -11.88 10.27
N PRO A 125 1.72 -10.99 11.23
CA PRO A 125 0.99 -9.77 10.90
C PRO A 125 1.78 -8.81 9.99
N PHE A 126 3.11 -8.78 10.09
CA PHE A 126 3.92 -7.97 9.18
C PHE A 126 3.84 -8.52 7.75
N GLU A 127 3.75 -9.85 7.59
CA GLU A 127 3.75 -10.49 6.28
C GLU A 127 2.40 -10.28 5.61
N GLU A 128 1.31 -10.45 6.37
CA GLU A 128 -0.04 -10.16 5.91
C GLU A 128 -0.19 -8.70 5.47
N LEU A 129 0.28 -7.76 6.28
CA LEU A 129 0.21 -6.33 5.96
C LEU A 129 1.11 -5.96 4.78
N THR A 130 2.30 -6.56 4.68
CA THR A 130 3.20 -6.37 3.53
C THR A 130 2.57 -6.87 2.24
N ARG A 131 1.91 -8.04 2.27
CA ARG A 131 1.17 -8.58 1.13
C ARG A 131 -0.01 -7.69 0.76
N LYS A 132 -0.78 -7.21 1.74
CA LYS A 132 -1.92 -6.29 1.53
C LYS A 132 -1.46 -5.00 0.85
N ILE A 133 -0.40 -4.38 1.37
CA ILE A 133 0.08 -3.09 0.87
C ILE A 133 0.89 -3.17 -0.43
N SER A 134 1.39 -4.38 -0.77
CA SER A 134 2.06 -4.63 -2.05
C SER A 134 1.08 -5.01 -3.16
N SER A 135 -0.23 -5.07 -2.88
CA SER A 135 -1.25 -5.35 -3.90
C SER A 135 -1.46 -4.14 -4.82
N ALA A 136 -1.85 -4.40 -6.07
CA ALA A 136 -2.11 -3.36 -7.07
C ALA A 136 -3.29 -2.44 -6.74
N THR A 137 -4.16 -2.90 -5.83
CA THR A 137 -5.30 -2.13 -5.34
C THR A 137 -4.98 -1.33 -4.09
N SER A 138 -3.76 -1.44 -3.55
CA SER A 138 -3.39 -0.72 -2.34
C SER A 138 -3.09 0.75 -2.63
N THR A 139 -3.57 1.61 -1.73
CA THR A 139 -3.46 3.05 -1.85
C THR A 139 -2.75 3.63 -0.63
N ALA A 140 -2.28 4.87 -0.75
CA ALA A 140 -1.71 5.62 0.38
C ALA A 140 -2.64 5.66 1.61
N ALA A 141 -3.95 5.47 1.45
CA ALA A 141 -4.91 5.41 2.55
C ALA A 141 -4.73 4.19 3.47
N ASP A 142 -4.15 3.10 2.97
CA ASP A 142 -3.96 1.87 3.75
C ASP A 142 -2.83 2.00 4.78
N VAL A 143 -1.96 3.00 4.63
CA VAL A 143 -0.72 3.15 5.40
C VAL A 143 -0.98 3.50 6.88
N VAL A 144 -1.79 4.52 7.16
CA VAL A 144 -2.08 4.94 8.54
C VAL A 144 -2.78 3.84 9.34
N PRO A 145 -3.85 3.19 8.83
CA PRO A 145 -4.47 2.04 9.49
C PRO A 145 -3.48 0.89 9.73
N THR A 146 -2.64 0.58 8.74
CA THR A 146 -1.62 -0.48 8.85
C THR A 146 -0.65 -0.20 10.00
N VAL A 147 -0.11 1.01 10.08
CA VAL A 147 0.80 1.42 11.16
C VAL A 147 0.10 1.39 12.52
N ALA A 148 -1.16 1.86 12.59
CA ALA A 148 -1.93 1.85 13.84
C ALA A 148 -2.18 0.42 14.34
N VAL A 149 -2.53 -0.51 13.44
CA VAL A 149 -2.71 -1.93 13.75
C VAL A 149 -1.38 -2.56 14.22
N LEU A 150 -0.27 -2.33 13.53
CA LEU A 150 1.06 -2.83 13.93
C LEU A 150 1.45 -2.36 15.33
N LYS A 151 1.27 -1.05 15.62
CA LYS A 151 1.56 -0.49 16.95
C LYS A 151 0.74 -1.20 18.03
N ARG A 152 -0.55 -1.45 17.77
CA ARG A 152 -1.44 -2.13 18.73
C ARG A 152 -1.07 -3.60 18.95
N LEU A 153 -0.76 -4.33 17.87
CA LEU A 153 -0.34 -5.74 17.95
C LEU A 153 0.98 -5.92 18.71
N LEU A 154 1.93 -5.00 18.52
CA LEU A 154 3.23 -5.06 19.17
C LEU A 154 3.19 -4.59 20.62
N ALA A 155 2.26 -3.69 20.98
CA ALA A 155 2.10 -3.19 22.34
C ALA A 155 1.36 -4.17 23.27
N ASP A 156 0.63 -5.14 22.72
CA ASP A 156 -0.06 -6.16 23.51
C ASP A 156 0.96 -7.12 24.16
N GLU A 157 1.09 -7.11 25.49
CA GLU A 157 2.03 -7.99 26.19
C GLU A 157 1.38 -9.32 26.55
N ASN A 158 1.91 -10.41 26.00
CA ASN A 158 1.39 -11.75 26.25
C ASN A 158 2.41 -12.61 27.03
N SER A 159 1.91 -13.50 27.90
CA SER A 159 2.77 -14.43 28.66
C SER A 159 3.58 -15.38 27.75
N THR A 160 3.10 -15.60 26.52
CA THR A 160 3.74 -16.40 25.47
C THR A 160 4.97 -15.72 24.85
N ASP A 161 5.18 -14.42 25.08
CA ASP A 161 6.32 -13.65 24.53
C ASP A 161 7.65 -13.96 25.22
N SER A 162 7.69 -14.87 26.20
CA SER A 162 8.92 -15.28 26.85
C SER A 162 9.95 -15.76 25.82
N GLY A 163 11.15 -15.18 25.86
CA GLY A 163 12.21 -15.45 24.90
C GLY A 163 12.17 -14.63 23.61
N ILE A 164 11.17 -13.76 23.37
CA ILE A 164 11.11 -12.82 22.22
C ILE A 164 10.79 -11.37 22.62
N LYS A 165 10.77 -11.05 23.91
CA LYS A 165 10.40 -9.72 24.44
C LYS A 165 11.28 -8.61 23.88
N THR A 166 12.59 -8.84 23.78
CA THR A 166 13.53 -7.85 23.22
C THR A 166 13.20 -7.58 21.77
N MET A 167 13.02 -8.63 20.95
CA MET A 167 12.61 -8.49 19.55
C MET A 167 11.31 -7.68 19.41
N LYS A 168 10.27 -8.02 20.17
CA LYS A 168 8.96 -7.34 20.11
C LYS A 168 9.05 -5.87 20.54
N SER A 169 9.77 -5.59 21.63
CA SER A 169 10.02 -4.21 22.09
C SER A 169 10.81 -3.40 21.05
N THR A 170 11.84 -3.99 20.45
CA THR A 170 12.61 -3.37 19.38
C THR A 170 11.74 -3.10 18.14
N LEU A 171 10.89 -4.06 17.72
CA LEU A 171 9.96 -3.86 16.62
C LEU A 171 9.02 -2.68 16.90
N LEU A 172 8.43 -2.61 18.10
CA LEU A 172 7.55 -1.51 18.48
C LEU A 172 8.28 -0.16 18.47
N GLN A 173 9.48 -0.11 19.03
CA GLN A 173 10.31 1.11 19.03
C GLN A 173 10.67 1.53 17.61
N ALA A 174 11.04 0.59 16.74
CA ALA A 174 11.38 0.86 15.35
C ALA A 174 10.17 1.35 14.55
N VAL A 175 8.98 0.75 14.73
CA VAL A 175 7.71 1.22 14.13
C VAL A 175 7.42 2.66 14.59
N ASN A 176 7.49 2.92 15.89
CA ASN A 176 7.21 4.26 16.43
C ASN A 176 8.21 5.31 15.92
N ARG A 177 9.50 4.96 15.85
CA ARG A 177 10.55 5.87 15.38
C ARG A 177 10.41 6.19 13.89
N ARG A 178 10.23 5.15 13.05
CA ARG A 178 10.25 5.27 11.58
C ARG A 178 8.93 5.79 11.01
N PHE A 179 7.81 5.57 11.69
CA PHE A 179 6.48 6.04 11.27
C PHE A 179 5.91 7.09 12.22
N SER A 180 6.78 7.91 12.83
CA SER A 180 6.38 8.96 13.79
C SER A 180 5.58 10.09 13.14
N SER A 181 5.93 10.48 11.89
CA SER A 181 5.29 11.57 11.17
C SER A 181 4.16 11.14 10.21
N ILE A 182 3.87 9.84 10.11
CA ILE A 182 2.99 9.31 9.05
C ILE A 182 1.58 9.91 9.08
N GLU A 183 1.06 10.22 10.26
CA GLU A 183 -0.26 10.83 10.46
C GLU A 183 -0.29 12.34 10.16
N SER A 184 0.89 12.98 10.07
CA SER A 184 1.04 14.39 9.71
C SER A 184 1.41 14.62 8.24
N GLU A 185 1.85 13.57 7.54
CA GLU A 185 2.17 13.63 6.13
C GLU A 185 0.90 13.78 5.29
N SER A 186 0.82 14.83 4.48
CA SER A 186 -0.40 15.20 3.74
C SER A 186 -0.94 14.06 2.87
N VAL A 187 -0.06 13.35 2.15
CA VAL A 187 -0.48 12.25 1.26
C VAL A 187 -1.18 11.15 2.04
N TYR A 188 -0.60 10.67 3.14
CA TYR A 188 -1.16 9.56 3.92
C TYR A 188 -2.37 10.02 4.75
N ALA A 189 -2.29 11.19 5.39
CA ALA A 189 -3.35 11.71 6.25
C ALA A 189 -4.63 12.02 5.45
N VAL A 190 -4.50 12.71 4.32
CA VAL A 190 -5.64 13.07 3.47
C VAL A 190 -6.21 11.85 2.76
N ALA A 191 -5.37 10.94 2.25
CA ALA A 191 -5.84 9.69 1.64
C ALA A 191 -6.62 8.84 2.65
N THR A 192 -6.11 8.67 3.87
CA THR A 192 -6.78 7.90 4.94
C THR A 192 -8.15 8.49 5.29
N LEU A 193 -8.26 9.82 5.41
CA LEU A 193 -9.54 10.47 5.67
C LEU A 193 -10.54 10.25 4.53
N LEU A 194 -10.08 10.33 3.28
CA LEU A 194 -10.91 10.17 2.08
C LEU A 194 -11.27 8.71 1.79
N ASP A 195 -10.64 7.75 2.44
CA ASP A 195 -11.06 6.36 2.36
C ASP A 195 -12.24 6.12 3.31
N ALA A 196 -13.41 5.85 2.72
CA ALA A 196 -14.64 5.67 3.48
C ALA A 196 -14.63 4.41 4.38
N ARG A 197 -13.65 3.50 4.23
CA ARG A 197 -13.41 2.39 5.16
C ARG A 197 -12.80 2.87 6.48
N TYR A 198 -11.98 3.92 6.43
CA TYR A 198 -11.13 4.34 7.56
C TYR A 198 -11.58 5.65 8.20
N LYS A 199 -11.78 6.70 7.38
CA LYS A 199 -12.09 8.06 7.84
C LYS A 199 -11.12 8.53 8.92
N ASP A 200 -11.63 9.06 10.04
CA ASP A 200 -10.82 9.55 11.15
C ASP A 200 -10.56 8.51 12.26
N ARG A 201 -10.96 7.24 12.08
CA ARG A 201 -10.95 6.23 13.15
C ARG A 201 -9.57 5.66 13.49
N PHE A 202 -8.61 5.76 12.57
CA PHE A 202 -7.28 5.13 12.70
C PHE A 202 -6.18 6.10 13.12
N PHE A 203 -6.50 7.37 13.36
CA PHE A 203 -5.55 8.34 13.90
C PHE A 203 -5.36 8.10 15.40
N THR A 204 -4.11 8.15 15.87
CA THR A 204 -3.76 7.77 17.25
C THR A 204 -4.17 8.83 18.29
N GLY A 205 -4.54 10.04 17.86
CA GLY A 205 -5.03 11.09 18.75
C GLY A 205 -5.93 12.11 18.06
N GLY A 206 -6.74 12.81 18.86
CA GLY A 206 -7.66 13.84 18.36
C GLY A 206 -6.95 14.98 17.63
N GLU A 207 -5.71 15.28 18.01
CA GLU A 207 -4.87 16.30 17.37
C GLU A 207 -4.42 15.90 15.97
N ALA A 208 -4.00 14.64 15.78
CA ALA A 208 -3.63 14.11 14.48
C ALA A 208 -4.82 14.11 13.51
N ALA A 209 -5.99 13.63 13.98
CA ALA A 209 -7.23 13.69 13.21
C ALA A 209 -7.63 15.13 12.86
N ARG A 210 -7.44 16.09 13.78
CA ARG A 210 -7.70 17.52 13.54
C ARG A 210 -6.78 18.11 12.48
N MET A 211 -5.48 17.81 12.55
CA MET A 211 -4.51 18.24 11.54
C MET A 211 -4.84 17.66 10.16
N ALA A 212 -5.17 16.37 10.09
CA ALA A 212 -5.58 15.72 8.84
C ALA A 212 -6.84 16.39 8.23
N LYS A 213 -7.84 16.71 9.06
CA LYS A 213 -9.05 17.44 8.60
C LYS A 213 -8.72 18.83 8.07
N ASN A 214 -7.78 19.53 8.70
CA ASN A 214 -7.31 20.84 8.21
C ASN A 214 -6.56 20.72 6.86
N LEU A 215 -5.73 19.68 6.69
CA LEU A 215 -5.04 19.41 5.43
C LEU A 215 -6.03 19.10 4.30
N LEU A 216 -7.03 18.26 4.58
CA LEU A 216 -8.11 17.96 3.63
C LEU A 216 -8.87 19.23 3.23
N LYS A 217 -9.23 20.08 4.21
CA LYS A 217 -9.89 21.36 3.94
C LYS A 217 -9.06 22.24 2.99
N GLN A 218 -7.76 22.38 3.23
CA GLN A 218 -6.87 23.15 2.36
C GLN A 218 -6.80 22.58 0.94
N GLU A 219 -6.78 21.26 0.79
CA GLU A 219 -6.79 20.62 -0.53
C GLU A 219 -8.11 20.83 -1.28
N MET A 220 -9.24 20.81 -0.57
CA MET A 220 -10.54 21.14 -1.16
C MET A 220 -10.62 22.59 -1.62
N GLU A 221 -10.12 23.54 -0.82
CA GLU A 221 -10.04 24.96 -1.19
C GLU A 221 -9.15 25.18 -2.42
N ARG A 222 -8.01 24.49 -2.50
CA ARG A 222 -7.12 24.50 -3.68
C ARG A 222 -7.80 23.94 -4.92
N ALA A 223 -8.52 22.83 -4.78
CA ALA A 223 -9.26 22.21 -5.88
C ALA A 223 -10.35 23.15 -6.43
N LEU A 224 -11.05 23.85 -5.53
CA LEU A 224 -12.05 24.84 -5.91
C LEU A 224 -11.43 26.04 -6.64
N ALA A 225 -10.33 26.60 -6.11
CA ALA A 225 -9.63 27.71 -6.75
C ALA A 225 -9.14 27.35 -8.16
N LYS A 226 -8.64 26.12 -8.34
CA LYS A 226 -8.22 25.61 -9.65
C LYS A 226 -9.39 25.50 -10.63
N ALA A 227 -10.52 24.94 -10.20
CA ALA A 227 -11.71 24.84 -11.04
C ALA A 227 -12.25 26.20 -11.49
N SER A 228 -12.20 27.21 -10.62
CA SER A 228 -12.57 28.59 -10.97
C SER A 228 -11.60 29.22 -11.98
N ALA A 229 -10.30 28.96 -11.84
CA ALA A 229 -9.29 29.45 -12.79
C ALA A 229 -9.42 28.80 -14.18
N ASP A 230 -9.70 27.49 -14.24
CA ASP A 230 -9.89 26.76 -15.50
C ASP A 230 -11.14 27.25 -16.27
N LYS A 231 -12.21 27.63 -15.55
CA LYS A 231 -13.40 28.29 -16.13
C LYS A 231 -13.12 29.71 -16.65
N ALA A 232 -12.21 30.44 -16.02
CA ALA A 232 -11.82 31.78 -16.47
C ALA A 232 -10.88 31.75 -17.69
N GLY A 233 -9.96 30.77 -17.76
CA GLY A 233 -8.97 30.63 -18.85
C GLY A 233 -9.52 30.10 -20.17
N SER A 234 -10.68 29.43 -20.15
CA SER A 234 -11.35 28.89 -21.35
C SER A 234 -12.23 29.92 -22.08
N ARG A 235 -12.30 31.17 -21.59
CA ARG A 235 -13.03 32.29 -22.21
C ARG A 235 -12.10 33.15 -23.09
N LYS A 236 -11.43 32.57 -24.10
CA LYS A 236 -10.85 33.37 -25.20
C LYS A 236 -11.91 33.53 -26.30
N PRO A 237 -12.36 34.76 -26.65
CA PRO A 237 -13.12 34.95 -27.87
C PRO A 237 -12.14 34.84 -29.04
N GLU A 238 -12.27 33.78 -29.82
CA GLU A 238 -11.67 33.70 -31.14
C GLU A 238 -12.42 34.71 -32.04
N PRO A 239 -11.74 35.68 -32.66
CA PRO A 239 -12.41 36.63 -33.53
C PRO A 239 -12.71 35.94 -34.86
N GLU A 240 -13.98 35.60 -35.10
CA GLU A 240 -14.43 35.29 -36.46
C GLU A 240 -14.17 36.52 -37.36
N PRO A 241 -13.66 36.32 -38.59
CA PRO A 241 -13.43 37.42 -39.51
C PRO A 241 -14.79 37.93 -40.03
N ALA A 242 -15.04 39.21 -39.81
CA ALA A 242 -16.21 39.90 -40.33
C ALA A 242 -16.11 40.03 -41.87
N GLU A 243 -16.95 39.30 -42.59
CA GLU A 243 -17.29 39.62 -43.99
C GLU A 243 -18.66 40.31 -44.06
N LYS A 244 -18.69 41.40 -44.84
CA LYS A 244 -19.81 42.33 -44.97
C LYS A 244 -20.57 42.07 -46.28
N VAL A 245 -21.91 42.12 -46.17
CA VAL A 245 -22.98 42.35 -47.19
C VAL A 245 -23.20 41.25 -48.27
N ALA A 246 -24.42 40.87 -48.69
CA ALA A 246 -25.73 41.52 -48.65
C ALA A 246 -26.94 40.53 -48.84
N HIS A 247 -28.12 41.05 -48.46
CA HIS A 247 -29.48 40.83 -49.01
C HIS A 247 -30.33 39.56 -48.68
N VAL A 248 -31.44 39.86 -47.96
CA VAL A 248 -32.82 39.29 -47.92
C VAL A 248 -33.04 37.78 -48.04
N ASP A 249 -33.64 37.18 -47.00
CA ASP A 249 -35.09 36.89 -47.00
C ASP A 249 -35.62 36.60 -45.58
N ALA A 250 -36.92 36.76 -45.42
CA ALA A 250 -37.67 36.70 -44.17
C ALA A 250 -37.76 35.29 -43.55
N SER A 251 -37.82 35.25 -42.21
CA SER A 251 -38.49 34.28 -41.30
C SER A 251 -37.57 33.75 -40.19
N SER A 252 -37.41 34.52 -39.12
CA SER A 252 -36.89 34.02 -37.83
C SER A 252 -38.04 33.96 -36.81
N PRO A 253 -38.14 32.94 -35.94
CA PRO A 253 -38.93 33.02 -34.71
C PRO A 253 -38.21 33.96 -33.71
N PRO A 254 -38.94 34.64 -32.80
CA PRO A 254 -38.34 35.66 -31.96
C PRO A 254 -37.47 34.99 -30.87
N THR A 255 -36.19 35.35 -30.86
CA THR A 255 -35.33 35.19 -29.69
C THR A 255 -35.95 35.97 -28.54
N THR A 256 -36.32 35.27 -27.47
CA THR A 256 -36.76 35.83 -26.20
C THR A 256 -35.67 36.75 -25.65
N SER A 257 -35.82 38.05 -25.90
CA SER A 257 -35.09 39.10 -25.20
C SER A 257 -35.34 38.93 -23.71
N LYS A 258 -34.35 38.40 -22.96
CA LYS A 258 -34.41 38.34 -21.50
C LYS A 258 -34.80 39.75 -21.01
N SER A 259 -35.91 39.85 -20.29
CA SER A 259 -36.39 41.13 -19.79
C SER A 259 -35.37 41.72 -18.82
N SER A 260 -35.34 43.06 -18.71
CA SER A 260 -34.52 43.77 -17.72
C SER A 260 -34.67 43.17 -16.31
N PHE A 261 -35.88 42.70 -15.98
CA PHE A 261 -36.18 41.99 -14.74
C PHE A 261 -35.46 40.63 -14.61
N SER A 262 -35.46 39.79 -15.66
CA SER A 262 -34.70 38.52 -15.64
C SER A 262 -33.20 38.76 -15.52
N SER A 263 -32.67 39.81 -16.15
CA SER A 263 -31.25 40.15 -16.03
C SER A 263 -30.87 40.71 -14.66
N LEU A 264 -31.79 41.40 -13.99
CA LEU A 264 -31.63 41.86 -12.60
C LEU A 264 -31.76 40.70 -11.62
N TYR A 265 -32.64 39.73 -11.90
CA TYR A 265 -32.76 38.50 -11.12
C TYR A 265 -31.47 37.66 -11.20
N ASP A 266 -30.94 37.49 -12.42
CA ASP A 266 -29.65 36.81 -12.67
C ASP A 266 -28.51 37.55 -11.92
N LYS A 267 -28.48 38.88 -11.93
CA LYS A 267 -27.49 39.69 -11.19
C LYS A 267 -27.58 39.57 -9.67
N ILE A 268 -28.79 39.53 -9.10
CA ILE A 268 -28.99 39.36 -7.66
C ILE A 268 -28.54 37.96 -7.22
N LEU A 269 -28.76 36.95 -8.05
CA LEU A 269 -28.25 35.59 -7.81
C LEU A 269 -26.71 35.56 -7.88
N GLU A 270 -26.12 36.22 -8.88
CA GLU A 270 -24.66 36.32 -9.04
C GLU A 270 -23.97 37.13 -7.92
N GLU A 271 -24.63 38.17 -7.39
CA GLU A 271 -24.13 38.98 -6.25
C GLU A 271 -24.10 38.21 -4.92
N HIS A 272 -24.94 37.17 -4.78
CA HIS A 272 -24.94 36.29 -3.61
C HIS A 272 -23.94 35.13 -3.72
N ASP A 273 -23.38 34.86 -4.90
CA ASP A 273 -22.42 33.78 -5.19
C ASP A 273 -20.94 34.19 -4.97
N GLU A 274 -20.69 35.31 -4.28
CA GLU A 274 -19.36 35.74 -3.84
C GLU A 274 -18.53 34.59 -3.21
N PRO A 275 -17.20 34.55 -3.41
CA PRO A 275 -16.31 33.42 -3.14
C PRO A 275 -16.29 32.90 -1.68
N ALA A 276 -16.90 33.62 -0.74
CA ALA A 276 -17.11 33.19 0.64
C ALA A 276 -17.95 31.91 0.76
N GLN A 277 -18.85 31.62 -0.19
CA GLN A 277 -19.64 30.38 -0.18
C GLN A 277 -18.78 29.13 -0.40
N GLY A 278 -17.69 29.24 -1.17
CA GLY A 278 -16.84 28.11 -1.54
C GLY A 278 -16.17 27.42 -0.35
N THR A 279 -15.63 28.21 0.57
CA THR A 279 -14.98 27.72 1.80
C THR A 279 -15.99 27.07 2.75
N GLN A 280 -17.20 27.66 2.86
CA GLN A 280 -18.26 27.11 3.70
C GLN A 280 -18.81 25.78 3.11
N ALA A 281 -18.97 25.71 1.79
CA ALA A 281 -19.41 24.51 1.08
C ALA A 281 -18.42 23.34 1.25
N ALA A 282 -17.11 23.62 1.19
CA ALA A 282 -16.07 22.61 1.42
C ALA A 282 -16.14 22.02 2.85
N VAL A 283 -16.31 22.88 3.86
CA VAL A 283 -16.44 22.46 5.26
C VAL A 283 -17.70 21.61 5.47
N ILE A 284 -18.84 22.02 4.89
CA ILE A 284 -20.11 21.29 5.01
C ILE A 284 -20.00 19.89 4.38
N GLN A 285 -19.48 19.78 3.14
CA GLN A 285 -19.30 18.48 2.48
C GLN A 285 -18.42 17.54 3.30
N MET A 286 -17.28 18.05 3.79
CA MET A 286 -16.36 17.27 4.64
C MET A 286 -17.05 16.76 5.91
N GLN A 287 -17.81 17.63 6.60
CA GLN A 287 -18.52 17.23 7.81
C GLN A 287 -19.63 16.21 7.56
N MET A 288 -20.36 16.34 6.45
CA MET A 288 -21.38 15.36 6.08
C MET A 288 -20.77 13.99 5.82
N TYR A 289 -19.72 13.92 5.00
CA TYR A 289 -19.00 12.69 4.70
C TYR A 289 -18.43 12.00 5.95
N LEU A 290 -17.78 12.76 6.84
CA LEU A 290 -17.18 12.21 8.06
C LEU A 290 -18.22 11.68 9.07
N LYS A 291 -19.48 12.16 9.01
CA LYS A 291 -20.57 11.67 9.86
C LYS A 291 -21.23 10.39 9.33
N GLU A 292 -21.04 10.05 8.05
CA GLU A 292 -21.57 8.82 7.49
C GLU A 292 -20.90 7.59 8.14
N PRO A 293 -21.57 6.42 8.18
CA PRO A 293 -20.93 5.19 8.63
C PRO A 293 -19.71 4.83 7.75
N THR A 294 -18.79 4.06 8.32
CA THR A 294 -17.68 3.48 7.57
C THR A 294 -18.16 2.31 6.73
N MET A 295 -17.53 2.10 5.57
CA MET A 295 -17.79 0.95 4.72
C MET A 295 -17.19 -0.35 5.29
N GLY A 296 -17.51 -1.48 4.66
CA GLY A 296 -16.83 -2.74 4.94
C GLY A 296 -15.37 -2.71 4.50
N GLU A 297 -14.52 -3.53 5.15
CA GLU A 297 -13.08 -3.56 4.88
C GLU A 297 -12.75 -3.98 3.42
N LEU A 298 -13.59 -4.82 2.84
CA LEU A 298 -13.41 -5.39 1.49
C LEU A 298 -14.04 -4.53 0.38
N ASP A 299 -14.75 -3.47 0.73
CA ASP A 299 -15.40 -2.60 -0.25
C ASP A 299 -14.37 -1.69 -0.95
N SER A 300 -14.62 -1.37 -2.22
CA SER A 300 -13.71 -0.52 -2.99
C SER A 300 -13.93 0.96 -2.68
N PRO A 301 -12.92 1.70 -2.18
CA PRO A 301 -13.03 3.14 -1.98
C PRO A 301 -13.24 3.89 -3.29
N PHE A 302 -12.75 3.36 -4.42
CA PHE A 302 -12.97 3.95 -5.74
C PHE A 302 -14.43 3.86 -6.17
N GLN A 303 -15.10 2.74 -5.89
CA GLN A 303 -16.52 2.58 -6.20
C GLN A 303 -17.37 3.54 -5.38
N TYR A 304 -17.05 3.71 -4.08
CA TYR A 304 -17.72 4.69 -3.23
C TYR A 304 -17.66 6.10 -3.82
N TRP A 305 -16.50 6.55 -4.27
CA TRP A 305 -16.37 7.88 -4.86
C TRP A 305 -17.03 8.00 -6.23
N ALA A 306 -17.08 6.93 -7.03
CA ALA A 306 -17.83 6.91 -8.28
C ALA A 306 -19.34 7.09 -8.04
N ASP A 307 -19.89 6.38 -7.06
CA ASP A 307 -21.32 6.42 -6.74
C ASP A 307 -21.72 7.74 -6.05
N ASN A 308 -20.80 8.35 -5.29
CA ASN A 308 -21.05 9.55 -4.49
C ASN A 308 -20.51 10.84 -5.11
N HIS A 309 -19.95 10.81 -6.32
CA HIS A 309 -19.39 11.99 -6.99
C HIS A 309 -20.39 13.15 -7.09
N ALA A 310 -21.67 12.84 -7.39
CA ALA A 310 -22.73 13.86 -7.47
C ALA A 310 -23.08 14.47 -6.11
N ARG A 311 -22.97 13.70 -5.02
CA ARG A 311 -23.27 14.14 -3.64
C ARG A 311 -22.13 14.96 -3.04
N PHE A 312 -20.88 14.58 -3.34
CA PHE A 312 -19.67 15.18 -2.78
C PHE A 312 -18.66 15.55 -3.87
N PRO A 313 -18.99 16.47 -4.79
CA PRO A 313 -18.15 16.74 -5.96
C PRO A 313 -16.75 17.26 -5.62
N LEU A 314 -16.59 18.08 -4.58
CA LEU A 314 -15.27 18.59 -4.18
C LEU A 314 -14.42 17.49 -3.53
N LEU A 315 -15.03 16.70 -2.64
CA LEU A 315 -14.32 15.58 -2.02
C LEU A 315 -13.94 14.51 -3.04
N ALA A 316 -14.83 14.19 -3.98
CA ALA A 316 -14.55 13.20 -5.03
C ALA A 316 -13.37 13.63 -5.92
N ALA A 317 -13.30 14.92 -6.29
CA ALA A 317 -12.17 15.47 -7.04
C ALA A 317 -10.84 15.35 -6.27
N VAL A 318 -10.85 15.59 -4.96
CA VAL A 318 -9.66 15.42 -4.11
C VAL A 318 -9.35 13.93 -3.87
N ALA A 319 -10.36 13.08 -3.72
CA ALA A 319 -10.22 11.64 -3.52
C ALA A 319 -9.51 10.97 -4.69
N VAL A 320 -9.87 11.33 -5.93
CA VAL A 320 -9.16 10.83 -7.12
C VAL A 320 -7.67 11.18 -7.06
N LYS A 321 -7.30 12.38 -6.61
CA LYS A 321 -5.90 12.80 -6.49
C LYS A 321 -5.13 12.00 -5.44
N PHE A 322 -5.72 11.75 -4.27
CA PHE A 322 -5.00 11.17 -3.13
C PHE A 322 -5.09 9.63 -3.04
N LEU A 323 -6.21 9.03 -3.46
CA LEU A 323 -6.38 7.57 -3.46
C LEU A 323 -5.68 6.89 -4.62
N SER A 324 -5.37 7.61 -5.70
CA SER A 324 -4.59 7.07 -6.83
C SER A 324 -3.09 6.96 -6.51
N ALA A 325 -2.62 7.50 -5.38
CA ALA A 325 -1.23 7.39 -4.99
C ALA A 325 -0.94 5.97 -4.47
N PRO A 326 0.01 5.23 -5.07
CA PRO A 326 0.36 3.91 -4.58
C PRO A 326 1.00 4.01 -3.20
N SER A 327 0.74 3.03 -2.35
CA SER A 327 1.31 2.93 -1.00
C SER A 327 2.78 2.49 -1.01
N THR A 328 3.23 1.85 -2.09
CA THR A 328 4.59 1.33 -2.23
C THR A 328 5.15 1.51 -3.64
N SER A 329 6.47 1.46 -3.77
CA SER A 329 7.15 1.35 -5.07
C SER A 329 7.38 -0.12 -5.48
N VAL A 330 6.67 -1.08 -4.87
CA VAL A 330 6.90 -2.51 -5.11
C VAL A 330 6.45 -2.91 -6.51
N GLU A 331 5.33 -2.37 -6.98
CA GLU A 331 4.82 -2.65 -8.32
C GLU A 331 5.80 -2.23 -9.42
N SER A 332 6.38 -1.03 -9.30
CA SER A 332 7.40 -0.59 -10.25
C SER A 332 8.63 -1.49 -10.16
N GLY A 333 9.06 -1.89 -8.96
CA GLY A 333 10.13 -2.87 -8.75
C GLY A 333 9.86 -4.23 -9.42
N SER A 334 8.65 -4.78 -9.30
CA SER A 334 8.23 -6.04 -9.95
C SER A 334 8.24 -5.91 -11.48
N LEU A 335 7.76 -4.77 -11.99
CA LEU A 335 7.74 -4.46 -13.40
C LEU A 335 9.17 -4.36 -13.96
N PHE A 336 10.08 -3.69 -13.24
CA PHE A 336 11.50 -3.65 -13.59
C PHE A 336 12.22 -5.00 -13.42
N SER A 337 11.85 -5.82 -12.44
CA SER A 337 12.40 -7.19 -12.31
C SER A 337 11.98 -8.07 -13.48
N THR A 338 10.75 -7.92 -13.96
CA THR A 338 10.25 -8.62 -15.15
C THR A 338 10.93 -8.09 -16.41
N ALA A 339 11.12 -6.77 -16.50
CA ALA A 339 11.88 -6.12 -17.56
C ALA A 339 13.35 -6.58 -17.61
N SER A 340 13.98 -6.80 -16.45
CA SER A 340 15.36 -7.27 -16.35
C SER A 340 15.56 -8.69 -16.87
N ASN A 341 14.50 -9.51 -16.95
CA ASN A 341 14.57 -10.80 -17.64
C ASN A 341 14.55 -10.66 -19.17
N ILE A 342 14.14 -9.50 -19.68
CA ILE A 342 14.04 -9.20 -21.11
C ILE A 342 15.26 -8.41 -21.57
N VAL A 343 15.73 -7.49 -20.73
CA VAL A 343 16.97 -6.72 -20.89
C VAL A 343 17.99 -7.27 -19.90
N ASP A 344 18.77 -8.26 -20.31
CA ASP A 344 19.91 -8.79 -19.54
C ASP A 344 21.25 -8.42 -20.21
N GLU A 345 22.38 -8.73 -19.56
CA GLU A 345 23.72 -8.46 -20.08
C GLU A 345 24.01 -9.11 -21.45
N LYS A 346 23.28 -10.18 -21.82
CA LYS A 346 23.38 -10.90 -23.10
C LYS A 346 22.35 -10.43 -24.14
N ARG A 347 21.36 -9.61 -23.76
CA ARG A 347 20.26 -9.08 -24.60
C ARG A 347 20.08 -7.57 -24.40
N ASN A 348 21.11 -6.80 -24.71
CA ASN A 348 21.21 -5.35 -24.45
C ASN A 348 20.95 -4.44 -25.68
N HIS A 349 20.48 -4.99 -26.80
CA HIS A 349 20.24 -4.22 -28.04
C HIS A 349 18.89 -3.46 -28.08
N LEU A 350 18.11 -3.49 -27.00
CA LEU A 350 16.91 -2.65 -26.91
C LEU A 350 17.29 -1.19 -26.63
N THR A 351 16.77 -0.28 -27.46
CA THR A 351 16.83 1.15 -27.16
C THR A 351 15.94 1.46 -25.95
N ALA A 352 16.27 2.53 -25.21
CA ALA A 352 15.49 2.96 -24.04
C ALA A 352 13.99 3.12 -24.34
N GLU A 353 13.66 3.67 -25.52
CA GLU A 353 12.29 3.86 -26.00
C GLU A 353 11.56 2.53 -26.22
N ARG A 354 12.21 1.55 -26.84
CA ARG A 354 11.63 0.22 -27.04
C ARG A 354 11.49 -0.56 -25.73
N ALA A 355 12.42 -0.40 -24.80
CA ALA A 355 12.33 -0.99 -23.47
C ALA A 355 11.16 -0.41 -22.67
N GLN A 356 10.93 0.91 -22.77
CA GLN A 356 9.80 1.58 -22.13
C GLN A 356 8.45 1.13 -22.71
N MET A 357 8.35 1.02 -24.04
CA MET A 357 7.14 0.47 -24.68
C MET A 357 6.89 -0.96 -24.24
N LEU A 358 7.93 -1.80 -24.18
CA LEU A 358 7.75 -3.19 -23.80
C LEU A 358 7.29 -3.33 -22.34
N ASN A 359 7.86 -2.53 -21.44
CA ASN A 359 7.45 -2.46 -20.03
C ASN A 359 5.98 -2.03 -19.85
N ALA A 360 5.45 -1.18 -20.72
CA ALA A 360 4.04 -0.78 -20.69
C ALA A 360 3.07 -1.88 -21.15
N TYR A 361 3.55 -2.90 -21.88
CA TYR A 361 2.73 -3.95 -22.49
C TYR A 361 2.88 -5.34 -21.83
N ILE A 362 3.79 -5.52 -20.87
CA ILE A 362 3.92 -6.78 -20.14
C ILE A 362 2.70 -6.93 -19.21
N PRO A 363 1.92 -8.02 -19.31
CA PRO A 363 0.88 -8.33 -18.33
C PRO A 363 1.53 -8.44 -16.95
N GLN A 364 1.03 -7.68 -15.98
CA GLN A 364 1.51 -7.77 -14.60
C GLN A 364 1.30 -9.21 -14.10
N LYS A 365 2.37 -10.02 -14.07
CA LYS A 365 2.38 -11.23 -13.26
C LYS A 365 2.39 -10.79 -11.80
N GLU A 366 1.74 -11.58 -10.95
CA GLU A 366 1.60 -11.33 -9.51
C GLU A 366 2.87 -10.73 -8.91
N PRO A 367 2.74 -9.67 -8.09
CA PRO A 367 3.89 -8.98 -7.55
C PRO A 367 4.81 -9.99 -6.86
N VAL A 368 6.09 -9.99 -7.22
CA VAL A 368 7.12 -10.62 -6.39
C VAL A 368 7.05 -9.91 -5.05
N ILE A 369 6.43 -10.56 -4.07
CA ILE A 369 6.29 -10.02 -2.71
C ILE A 369 7.71 -9.67 -2.24
N VAL A 370 7.95 -8.37 -1.99
CA VAL A 370 9.26 -7.80 -1.66
C VAL A 370 9.75 -8.27 -0.31
#